data_AF-A0A1F5B7U2-F1
#
_entry.id   AF-A0A1F5B7U2-F1
#
_cell.length_a   1.000
_cell.length_b   1.000
_cell.length_c   1.000
_cell.angle_alpha   90.00
_cell.angle_beta   90.00
_cell.angle_gamma   90.00
#
_symmetry.space_group_name_H-M   'P 1'
#
loop_
_entity.id
_entity.type
_entity.pdbx_description
1 polymer ?
#
loop_
_entity_poly.entity_id
_entity_poly.type
_entity_poly.pdbx_seq_one_letter_code
_entity_poly.pdbx_strand_id
1 'polypeptide(L)' 'VRFMIAAEYEAIQLYQQTAESTDNALAKKVLLDVADEEKEHAGEFLRLLHELQPDEDKFYKEGYEEVEEMIVELKKGAAV' A
#
# COMPACT_ATOMS: atom_id res chain seq x y z
N VAL A 1 10.68 -2.59 -11.51
CA VAL A 1 9.92 -3.14 -10.36
C VAL A 1 9.42 -2.03 -9.44
N ARG A 2 10.24 -1.14 -8.88
CA ARG A 2 9.75 -0.02 -8.04
C ARG A 2 8.63 0.82 -8.68
N PHE A 3 8.79 1.19 -9.96
CA PHE A 3 7.71 1.89 -10.70
C PHE A 3 6.46 1.04 -10.92
N MET A 4 6.57 -0.29 -10.98
CA MET A 4 5.40 -1.16 -11.11
C MET A 4 4.62 -1.17 -9.81
N ILE A 5 5.29 -1.31 -8.66
CA ILE A 5 4.67 -1.18 -7.33
C ILE A 5 3.96 0.18 -7.19
N ALA A 6 4.64 1.27 -7.59
CA ALA A 6 4.03 2.61 -7.55
C ALA A 6 2.79 2.73 -8.45
N ALA A 7 2.83 2.13 -9.65
CA ALA A 7 1.70 2.12 -10.57
C ALA A 7 0.50 1.34 -10.00
N GLU A 8 0.72 0.20 -9.33
CA GLU A 8 -0.37 -0.53 -8.68
C GLU A 8 -1.01 0.30 -7.57
N TYR A 9 -0.22 0.99 -6.75
CA TYR A 9 -0.78 1.89 -5.72
C TYR A 9 -1.53 3.09 -6.32
N GLU A 10 -1.06 3.64 -7.44
CA GLU A 10 -1.79 4.69 -8.17
C GLU A 10 -3.12 4.16 -8.73
N ALA A 11 -3.12 2.94 -9.29
CA ALA A 11 -4.32 2.28 -9.80
C ALA A 11 -5.36 2.05 -8.70
N ILE A 12 -4.95 1.49 -7.55
CA ILE A 12 -5.81 1.30 -6.36
C ILE A 12 -6.51 2.61 -6.00
N GLN A 13 -5.74 3.69 -5.87
CA GLN A 13 -6.28 4.98 -5.46
C GLN A 13 -7.22 5.57 -6.51
N LEU A 14 -6.86 5.49 -7.79
CA LEU A 14 -7.69 5.96 -8.89
C LEU A 14 -9.04 5.24 -8.93
N TYR A 15 -9.04 3.92 -8.77
CA TYR A 15 -10.27 3.12 -8.79
C TYR A 15 -11.16 3.40 -7.58
N GLN A 16 -10.58 3.49 -6.38
CA GLN A 16 -11.33 3.81 -5.17
C GLN A 16 -11.97 5.19 -5.24
N GLN A 17 -11.23 6.22 -5.64
CA GLN A 17 -11.76 7.58 -5.80
C GLN A 17 -12.82 7.64 -6.89
N THR A 18 -12.62 6.93 -8.01
CA THR A 18 -13.63 6.85 -9.08
C THR A 18 -14.91 6.17 -8.58
N ALA A 19 -14.79 5.09 -7.80
CA ALA A 19 -15.91 4.40 -7.19
C ALA A 19 -16.68 5.30 -6.20
N GLU A 20 -15.98 6.13 -5.43
CA GLU A 20 -16.59 7.12 -4.53
C GLU A 20 -17.32 8.24 -5.28
N SER A 21 -16.80 8.61 -6.46
CA SER A 21 -17.32 9.73 -7.27
C SER A 21 -18.55 9.44 -8.13
N THR A 22 -18.94 8.16 -8.28
CA THR A 22 -20.06 7.74 -9.13
C THR A 22 -21.26 7.28 -8.30
N ASP A 23 -22.46 7.28 -8.87
CA ASP A 23 -23.66 6.66 -8.29
C ASP A 23 -24.00 5.31 -8.94
N ASN A 24 -23.30 4.91 -10.00
CA ASN A 24 -23.57 3.67 -10.71
C ASN A 24 -23.11 2.45 -9.88
N ALA A 25 -24.06 1.65 -9.40
CA ALA A 25 -23.78 0.50 -8.53
C ALA A 25 -22.89 -0.58 -9.17
N LEU A 26 -23.01 -0.80 -10.49
CA LEU A 26 -22.15 -1.76 -11.19
C LEU A 26 -20.71 -1.24 -11.26
N ALA A 27 -20.54 0.04 -11.60
CA ALA A 27 -19.21 0.66 -11.66
C ALA A 27 -18.50 0.60 -10.30
N LYS A 28 -19.20 0.91 -9.20
CA LYS A 28 -18.64 0.78 -7.84
C LYS A 28 -18.15 -0.63 -7.56
N LYS A 29 -18.99 -1.63 -7.86
CA LYS A 29 -18.67 -3.03 -7.59
C LYS A 29 -17.41 -3.45 -8.35
N VAL A 30 -17.34 -3.15 -9.65
CA VAL A 30 -16.19 -3.53 -10.49
C VAL A 30 -14.93 -2.79 -10.05
N LEU A 31 -15.01 -1.47 -9.84
CA LEU A 31 -13.83 -0.67 -9.48
C LEU A 31 -13.24 -1.08 -8.13
N LEU A 32 -14.08 -1.39 -7.14
CA LEU A 32 -13.61 -1.85 -5.83
C LEU A 32 -13.01 -3.26 -5.90
N ASP A 33 -13.61 -4.15 -6.69
CA ASP A 33 -13.09 -5.51 -6.92
C ASP A 33 -11.71 -5.47 -7.60
N VAL A 34 -11.58 -4.70 -8.68
CA VAL A 34 -10.30 -4.48 -9.37
C VAL A 34 -9.27 -3.83 -8.43
N ALA A 35 -9.68 -2.85 -7.62
CA ALA A 35 -8.77 -2.24 -6.65
C ALA A 35 -8.26 -3.22 -5.58
N ASP A 36 -9.00 -4.28 -5.27
CA ASP A 36 -8.51 -5.34 -4.40
C ASP A 36 -7.51 -6.26 -5.12
N GLU A 37 -7.73 -6.56 -6.41
CA GLU A 37 -6.78 -7.32 -7.25
C GLU A 37 -5.43 -6.60 -7.38
N GLU A 38 -5.40 -5.28 -7.57
CA GLU A 38 -4.13 -4.54 -7.70
C GLU A 38 -3.28 -4.59 -6.42
N LYS A 39 -3.87 -4.87 -5.25
CA LYS A 39 -3.09 -5.12 -4.01
C LYS A 39 -2.31 -6.42 -4.10
N GLU A 40 -2.85 -7.43 -4.79
CA GLU A 40 -2.16 -8.69 -5.05
C GLU A 40 -0.96 -8.44 -5.98
N HIS A 41 -1.16 -7.69 -7.07
CA HIS A 41 -0.08 -7.31 -7.99
C HIS A 41 1.02 -6.49 -7.30
N ALA A 42 0.65 -5.53 -6.45
CA ALA A 42 1.63 -4.79 -5.64
C ALA A 42 2.46 -5.74 -4.76
N GLY A 43 1.83 -6.76 -4.18
CA GLY A 43 2.49 -7.82 -3.41
C GLY A 43 3.44 -8.67 -4.24
N GLU A 44 3.05 -9.08 -5.44
CA GLU A 44 3.91 -9.84 -6.36
C GLU A 44 5.17 -9.05 -6.74
N PHE A 45 5.02 -7.78 -7.11
CA PHE A 45 6.15 -6.93 -7.46
C PHE A 45 7.03 -6.61 -6.26
N LEU A 46 6.44 -6.42 -5.06
CA LEU A 46 7.22 -6.25 -3.85
C LEU A 46 8.06 -7.48 -3.56
N ARG A 47 7.49 -8.69 -3.61
CA ARG A 47 8.25 -9.93 -3.42
C ARG A 47 9.38 -10.08 -4.43
N LEU A 48 9.12 -9.76 -5.71
CA LEU A 48 10.15 -9.76 -6.74
C LEU A 48 11.26 -8.73 -6.44
N LEU A 49 10.90 -7.54 -5.95
CA LEU A 49 11.89 -6.51 -5.59
C LEU A 49 12.84 -7.00 -4.49
N HIS A 50 12.32 -7.66 -3.46
CA HIS A 50 13.15 -8.24 -2.39
C HIS A 50 14.13 -9.30 -2.92
N GLU A 51 13.76 -10.06 -3.97
CA GLU A 51 14.68 -11.01 -4.61
C GLU A 51 15.80 -10.30 -5.36
N LEU A 52 15.44 -9.28 -6.14
CA LEU A 52 16.35 -8.60 -7.04
C LEU A 52 17.26 -7.60 -6.32
N GLN A 53 16.85 -7.11 -5.14
CA GLN A 53 17.59 -6.13 -4.37
C GLN A 53 17.53 -6.42 -2.86
N PRO A 54 18.19 -7.49 -2.38
CA PRO A 54 18.15 -7.89 -0.98
C PRO A 54 18.79 -6.86 -0.04
N ASP A 55 19.75 -6.07 -0.50
CA ASP A 55 20.43 -5.05 0.32
C ASP A 55 19.52 -3.88 0.74
N GLU A 56 18.36 -3.71 0.10
CA GLU A 56 17.37 -2.69 0.48
C GLU A 56 16.56 -3.07 1.72
N ASP A 57 16.54 -4.34 2.09
CA ASP A 57 15.81 -4.86 3.25
C ASP A 57 16.23 -4.17 4.57
N LYS A 58 17.50 -3.75 4.67
CA LYS A 58 17.98 -2.98 5.83
C LYS A 58 17.25 -1.65 5.99
N PHE A 59 17.02 -0.93 4.89
CA PHE A 59 16.35 0.36 4.92
C PHE A 59 14.86 0.19 5.24
N TYR A 60 14.24 -0.90 4.77
CA TYR A 60 12.84 -1.20 5.09
C TYR A 60 12.65 -1.55 6.57
N LYS A 61 13.60 -2.30 7.15
CA LYS A 61 13.60 -2.61 8.59
C LYS A 61 13.81 -1.37 9.44
N GLU A 62 14.79 -0.53 9.10
CA GLU A 62 15.03 0.75 9.77
C GLU A 62 13.77 1.61 9.76
N GLY A 63 13.14 1.80 8.59
CA GLY A 63 11.89 2.56 8.47
C GLY A 63 10.70 1.94 9.22
N TYR A 64 10.62 0.61 9.31
CA TYR A 64 9.61 -0.08 10.13
C TYR A 64 9.80 0.20 11.62
N GLU A 65 11.04 0.09 12.12
CA GLU A 65 11.39 0.35 13.51
C GLU A 65 11.10 1.80 13.91
N GLU A 66 11.41 2.78 13.05
CA GLU A 66 11.08 4.19 13.27
C GLU A 66 9.57 4.41 13.49
N VAL A 67 8.72 3.73 12.71
CA VAL A 67 7.26 3.84 12.86
C VAL A 67 6.77 3.18 14.15
N GLU A 68 7.33 2.04 14.53
CA GLU A 68 7.00 1.39 15.81
C GLU A 68 7.37 2.26 17.01
N GLU A 69 8.53 2.93 16.96
CA GLU A 69 8.94 3.90 17.99
C GLU A 69 7.93 5.05 18.11
N MET A 70 7.53 5.66 16.99
CA MET A 70 6.52 6.73 16.96
C MET A 70 5.17 6.27 17.54
N ILE A 71 4.74 5.04 17.23
CA ILE A 71 3.50 4.46 17.78
C ILE A 71 3.60 4.32 19.31
N VAL A 72 4.74 3.86 19.82
CA VAL A 72 4.97 3.72 21.27
C VAL A 72 4.96 5.08 21.96
N GLU A 73 5.61 6.09 21.38
CA GLU A 73 5.62 7.45 21.91
C GLU A 73 4.22 8.04 22.03
N LEU A 74 3.40 7.94 20.97
CA LEU A 74 2.03 8.45 20.97
C LEU A 74 1.14 7.73 22.00
N LYS A 75 1.29 6.42 22.15
CA LYS A 75 0.56 5.65 23.18
C LYS A 75 0.96 6.03 24.60
N LYS A 76 2.23 6.40 24.83
CA LYS A 76 2.71 6.90 26.14
C LYS A 76 2.21 8.32 26.40
N GLY A 77 2.18 9.19 25.39
CA GLY A 77 1.68 10.57 25.50
C GLY A 77 0.17 10.67 25.67
N ALA A 78 -0.60 9.76 25.07
CA ALA A 78 -2.05 9.66 25.26
C ALA A 78 -2.46 9.06 26.62
N ALA A 79 -1.51 8.52 27.39
CA ALA A 79 -1.73 7.96 28.72
C ALA A 79 -1.47 8.97 29.87
N VAL A 80 -1.28 10.26 29.56
CA VAL A 80 -1.08 11.37 30.51
C VAL A 80 -2.30 12.27 30.56
#